data_AF-A0A960B8I2-F1
#
_entry.id   AF-A0A960B8I2-F1
#
_cell.length_a   1.000
_cell.length_b   1.000
_cell.length_c   1.000
_cell.angle_alpha   90.00
_cell.angle_beta   90.00
_cell.angle_gamma   90.00
#
_symmetry.space_group_name_H-M   'P 1'
#
loop_
_entity.id
_entity.type
_entity.pdbx_description
1 polymer ?
#
loop_
_entity_poly.entity_id
_entity_poly.type
_entity_poly.pdbx_seq_one_letter_code
_entity_poly.pdbx_strand_id
1 'polypeptide(L)'
;MYERALGAVAADGRWEWITSGAPFEFEDVSRYTARRIRDRLDRPLLIRYLGALGIPADDDNAYGSGILIQQGVDWHVRTQTLEEARADLGL
;
A
#
# COMPACT_ATOMS: atom_id res chain seq x y z
N MET A 1 -10.80 14.29 6.89
CA MET A 1 -11.67 13.34 7.62
C MET A 1 -11.57 12.04 6.83
N TYR A 2 -10.91 11.00 7.33
CA TYR A 2 -10.77 9.75 6.58
C TYR A 2 -12.02 8.90 6.82
N GLU A 3 -12.82 8.64 5.78
CA GLU A 3 -14.11 7.93 5.87
C GLU A 3 -13.92 6.49 6.38
N ARG A 4 -12.86 5.79 5.93
CA ARG A 4 -12.38 4.51 6.46
C ARG A 4 -11.05 4.19 5.79
N ALA A 5 -10.06 3.70 6.53
CA ALA A 5 -8.81 3.18 5.95
C ALA A 5 -8.43 1.82 6.55
N LEU A 6 -7.90 0.94 5.71
CA LEU A 6 -7.51 -0.42 6.05
C LEU A 6 -6.33 -0.86 5.17
N GLY A 7 -5.31 -1.48 5.74
CA GLY A 7 -4.20 -2.03 4.97
C GLY A 7 -3.33 -3.00 5.75
N ALA A 8 -2.81 -4.01 5.05
CA ALA A 8 -1.71 -4.86 5.49
C ALA A 8 -0.52 -4.60 4.55
N VAL A 9 0.54 -3.96 5.07
CA VAL A 9 1.66 -3.45 4.25
C VAL A 9 2.94 -4.17 4.63
N ALA A 10 3.81 -4.46 3.66
CA ALA A 10 5.10 -5.13 3.86
C ALA A 10 6.25 -4.40 3.14
N ALA A 11 6.34 -3.08 3.28
CA ALA A 11 7.23 -2.22 2.50
C ALA A 11 8.74 -2.46 2.77
N ASP A 12 9.11 -2.87 3.98
CA ASP A 12 10.48 -3.10 4.43
C ASP A 12 10.74 -4.58 4.80
N GLY A 13 9.86 -5.49 4.37
CA GLY A 13 9.88 -6.90 4.74
C GLY A 13 9.24 -7.21 6.10
N ARG A 14 8.78 -6.20 6.85
CA ARG A 14 7.96 -6.38 8.06
C ARG A 14 6.51 -6.05 7.76
N TRP A 15 5.61 -6.87 8.29
CA TRP A 15 4.18 -6.61 8.12
C TRP A 15 3.69 -5.59 9.13
N GLU A 16 2.97 -4.60 8.65
CA GLU A 16 2.25 -3.60 9.44
C GLU A 16 0.75 -3.67 9.16
N TRP A 17 -0.05 -3.48 10.21
CA TRP A 17 -1.51 -3.40 10.11
C TRP A 17 -1.96 -1.96 10.35
N ILE A 18 -2.59 -1.36 9.36
CA ILE A 18 -3.06 0.03 9.40
C ILE A 18 -4.58 0.02 9.35
N THR A 19 -5.23 0.66 10.31
CA THR A 19 -6.67 0.85 10.29
C THR A 19 -7.08 2.16 10.96
N SER A 20 -8.06 2.86 10.38
CA SER A 20 -8.65 4.08 10.96
C SER A 20 -10.10 4.25 10.49
N GLY A 21 -10.89 5.04 11.23
CA GLY A 21 -12.32 5.19 10.95
C GLY A 21 -13.16 4.00 11.42
N ALA A 22 -14.48 4.14 11.37
CA ALA A 22 -15.43 3.10 11.76
C ALA A 22 -15.54 2.01 10.66
N PRO A 23 -15.54 0.72 11.00
CA PRO A 23 -15.78 -0.34 10.02
C PRO A 23 -17.13 -0.21 9.34
N PHE A 24 -17.20 -0.54 8.05
CA PHE A 24 -18.47 -0.75 7.35
C PHE A 24 -19.17 -2.03 7.81
N GLU A 25 -20.49 -2.12 7.60
CA GLU A 25 -21.28 -3.30 7.99
C GLU A 25 -20.88 -4.59 7.26
N PHE A 26 -20.33 -4.47 6.04
CA PHE A 26 -19.87 -5.61 5.26
C PHE A 26 -18.46 -6.10 5.64
N GLU A 27 -17.76 -5.38 6.52
CA GLU A 27 -16.41 -5.75 6.95
C GLU A 27 -16.45 -6.98 7.89
N ASP A 28 -15.61 -7.97 7.59
CA ASP A 28 -15.32 -9.09 8.48
C ASP A 28 -14.23 -8.69 9.49
N VAL A 29 -14.65 -7.91 10.49
CA VAL A 29 -13.76 -7.38 11.54
C VAL A 29 -13.09 -8.49 12.36
N SER A 30 -13.65 -9.70 12.36
CA SER A 30 -13.06 -10.86 13.06
C SER A 30 -11.68 -11.22 12.49
N ARG A 31 -11.43 -10.95 11.20
CA ARG A 31 -10.15 -11.19 10.53
C ARG A 31 -9.05 -10.27 11.01
N TYR A 32 -9.36 -9.10 11.58
CA TYR A 32 -8.38 -8.06 11.91
C TYR A 32 -7.48 -8.43 13.08
N THR A 33 -7.82 -9.48 13.82
CA THR A 33 -7.04 -10.02 14.94
C THR A 33 -6.31 -11.31 14.56
N ALA A 34 -6.33 -11.73 13.29
CA ALA A 34 -5.60 -12.91 12.84
C ALA A 34 -4.11 -12.84 13.21
N ARG A 35 -3.55 -14.00 13.56
CA ARG A 35 -2.18 -14.12 14.10
C ARG A 35 -1.12 -13.55 13.15
N ARG A 36 -1.28 -13.75 11.85
CA ARG A 36 -0.38 -13.18 10.83
C ARG A 36 -1.07 -11.97 10.19
N ILE A 37 -0.38 -10.84 10.14
CA ILE A 37 -0.94 -9.59 9.58
C ILE A 37 -1.33 -9.78 8.11
N ARG A 38 -0.54 -10.51 7.32
CA ARG A 38 -0.86 -10.83 5.92
C ARG A 38 -2.19 -11.58 5.73
N ASP A 39 -2.66 -12.27 6.76
CA ASP A 39 -3.91 -13.03 6.74
C ASP A 39 -5.10 -12.14 7.19
N ARG A 40 -4.86 -10.90 7.66
CA ARG A 40 -5.91 -9.97 8.12
C ARG A 40 -6.63 -9.27 6.96
N LEU A 41 -5.94 -9.06 5.84
CA LEU A 41 -6.49 -8.52 4.59
C LEU A 41 -5.82 -9.20 3.39
N ASP A 42 -6.36 -10.35 3.00
CA ASP A 42 -5.90 -11.08 1.81
C ASP A 42 -6.65 -10.64 0.54
N ARG A 43 -6.18 -11.09 -0.62
CA ARG A 43 -6.78 -10.74 -1.93
C ARG A 43 -8.29 -11.08 -1.98
N PRO A 44 -8.75 -12.30 -1.63
CA PRO A 44 -10.19 -12.59 -1.66
C PRO A 44 -11.03 -11.65 -0.79
N LEU A 45 -10.57 -11.32 0.42
CA LEU A 45 -11.26 -10.37 1.29
C LEU A 45 -11.28 -8.96 0.69
N LEU A 46 -10.16 -8.51 0.13
CA LEU A 46 -10.03 -7.22 -0.54
C LEU A 46 -11.01 -7.09 -1.71
N ILE A 47 -11.08 -8.09 -2.60
CA ILE A 47 -12.01 -8.08 -3.73
C ILE A 47 -13.47 -8.02 -3.25
N ARG A 48 -13.82 -8.75 -2.18
CA ARG A 48 -15.16 -8.68 -1.61
C ARG A 48 -15.50 -7.27 -1.09
N TYR A 49 -14.57 -6.64 -0.39
CA TYR A 49 -14.77 -5.27 0.12
C TYR A 49 -14.88 -4.25 -1.01
N LEU A 50 -14.02 -4.36 -2.03
CA LEU A 50 -14.08 -3.51 -3.21
C LEU A 50 -15.42 -3.67 -3.95
N GLY A 51 -15.90 -4.91 -4.10
CA GLY A 51 -17.22 -5.18 -4.68
C GLY A 51 -18.37 -4.57 -3.88
N ALA A 52 -18.31 -4.59 -2.54
CA ALA A 52 -19.29 -3.93 -1.68
C ALA A 52 -19.28 -2.39 -1.82
N LEU A 53 -18.14 -1.81 -2.22
CA LEU A 53 -18.00 -0.40 -2.58
C LEU A 53 -18.37 -0.11 -4.05
N GLY A 54 -18.80 -1.11 -4.82
CA GLY A 54 -19.12 -0.99 -6.23
C GLY A 54 -17.90 -0.88 -7.14
N ILE A 55 -16.71 -1.27 -6.67
CA ILE A 55 -15.45 -1.26 -7.43
C ILE A 55 -15.23 -2.65 -8.05
N PRO A 56 -15.30 -2.80 -9.38
CA PRO A 56 -15.24 -4.09 -10.06
C PRO A 56 -13.79 -4.53 -10.30
N ALA A 57 -12.99 -4.65 -9.24
CA ALA A 57 -11.53 -4.78 -9.32
C ALA A 57 -11.00 -5.99 -10.12
N ASP A 58 -11.80 -7.04 -10.29
CA ASP A 58 -11.48 -8.26 -11.04
C ASP A 58 -12.25 -8.40 -12.37
N ASP A 59 -13.01 -7.37 -12.77
CA ASP A 59 -13.69 -7.35 -14.08
C ASP A 59 -12.88 -6.53 -15.08
N ASP A 60 -12.02 -7.21 -15.84
CA ASP A 60 -11.19 -6.58 -16.87
C ASP A 60 -12.03 -5.83 -17.92
N ASN A 61 -13.29 -6.21 -18.15
CA ASN A 61 -14.17 -5.53 -19.11
C ASN A 61 -14.75 -4.21 -18.56
N ALA A 62 -14.73 -4.02 -17.24
CA ALA A 62 -15.14 -2.77 -16.62
C ALA A 62 -14.11 -1.65 -16.82
N TYR A 63 -12.90 -2.00 -17.25
CA TYR A 63 -11.79 -1.08 -17.46
C TYR A 63 -11.45 -0.94 -18.95
N GLY A 64 -11.04 0.27 -19.34
CA GLY A 64 -10.55 0.55 -20.70
C GLY A 64 -9.09 0.13 -20.90
N SER A 65 -8.47 0.64 -21.98
CA SER A 65 -7.04 0.42 -22.22
C SER A 65 -6.16 0.90 -21.06
N GLY A 66 -5.34 0.01 -20.52
CA GLY A 66 -4.33 0.33 -19.52
C GLY A 66 -2.98 0.67 -20.14
N ILE A 67 -2.22 1.54 -19.48
CA ILE A 67 -0.79 1.76 -19.76
C ILE A 67 0.02 1.46 -18.50
N LEU A 68 1.17 0.79 -18.65
CA LEU A 68 2.12 0.61 -17.56
C LEU A 68 2.99 1.86 -17.44
N ILE A 69 2.93 2.54 -16.31
CA ILE A 69 3.87 3.62 -15.98
C ILE A 69 4.91 3.04 -15.03
N GLN A 70 6.16 3.01 -15.47
CA GLN A 70 7.29 2.63 -14.64
C GLN A 70 8.21 3.83 -14.47
N GLN A 71 8.47 4.22 -13.22
CA GLN A 71 9.48 5.23 -12.91
C GLN A 71 10.86 4.58 -12.93
N GLY A 72 11.62 4.79 -14.00
CA GLY A 72 13.03 4.43 -14.07
C GLY A 72 13.88 5.45 -13.33
N VAL A 73 13.87 5.43 -11.99
CA VAL A 73 14.83 6.21 -11.20
C VAL A 73 16.17 5.50 -11.21
N ASP A 74 17.10 6.05 -11.98
CA ASP A 74 18.51 5.65 -11.95
C ASP A 74 19.24 6.46 -10.88
N TRP A 75 19.37 5.88 -9.68
CA TRP A 75 20.09 6.51 -8.58
C TRP A 75 21.59 6.54 -8.92
N HIS A 76 22.05 7.69 -9.40
CA HIS A 76 23.49 7.94 -9.55
C HIS A 76 24.14 8.00 -8.17
N VAL A 77 24.88 6.95 -7.81
CA VAL A 77 25.70 6.94 -6.59
C VAL A 77 26.83 7.95 -6.80
N ARG A 78 26.75 9.11 -6.14
CA ARG A 78 27.88 10.04 -6.07
C ARG A 78 28.87 9.54 -5.04
N THR A 79 30.08 9.21 -5.48
CA THR A 79 31.23 9.07 -4.60
C THR A 79 31.85 10.43 -4.38
N GLN A 80 31.95 10.84 -3.12
CA GLN A 80 32.62 12.06 -2.72
C GLN A 80 33.39 11.81 -1.43
N THR A 81 34.45 12.58 -1.21
CA THR A 81 35.19 12.62 0.03
C THR A 81 34.36 13.29 1.13
N LEU A 82 34.76 13.10 2.40
CA LEU A 82 34.11 13.75 3.54
C LEU A 82 34.20 15.29 3.46
N GLU A 83 35.28 15.80 2.88
CA GLU A 83 35.52 17.24 2.71
C GLU A 83 34.55 17.84 1.68
N GLU A 84 34.42 17.21 0.51
CA GLU A 84 33.47 17.61 -0.53
C GLU A 84 32.02 17.57 -0.02
N ALA A 85 31.65 16.51 0.72
CA ALA A 85 30.31 16.40 1.31
C ALA A 85 30.01 17.52 2.31
N ARG A 86 31.01 17.94 3.11
CA ARG A 86 30.86 19.04 4.08
C ARG A 86 30.70 20.39 3.38
N ALA A 87 31.51 20.64 2.35
CA ALA A 87 31.40 21.84 1.53
C ALA A 87 30.01 21.95 0.86
N ASP A 88 29.51 20.85 0.27
CA ASP A 88 28.18 20.81 -0.38
C ASP A 88 27.03 21.05 0.61
N LEU A 89 27.17 20.59 1.85
CA LEU A 89 26.15 20.74 2.91
C LEU A 89 26.27 22.05 3.71
N GLY A 90 27.31 22.87 3.45
CA GLY A 90 27.59 24.09 4.21
C GLY A 90 27.99 23.83 5.66
N LEU A 91 28.66 22.70 5.92
CA LEU A 91 29.13 22.26 7.24
C LEU A 91 30.63 22.46 7.43
#